data_AF-A0A7V5KUD9-F1
#
_entry.id   AF-A0A7V5KUD9-F1
#
_cell.length_a   1.000
_cell.length_b   1.000
_cell.length_c   1.000
_cell.angle_alpha   90.00
_cell.angle_beta   90.00
_cell.angle_gamma   90.00
#
_symmetry.space_group_name_H-M   'P 1'
#
loop_
_entity.id
_entity.type
_entity.pdbx_description
1 polymer ?
#
loop_
_entity_poly.entity_id
_entity_poly.type
_entity_poly.pdbx_seq_one_letter_code
_entity_poly.pdbx_strand_id
1 'polypeptide(L)' 'MTVERTILIVKPDGVGKKVVGEIIKRFESEGLKLIGLKMLRPNRETVEGFYDVHRGKPFFGPFINFMLSG' A
#
# COMPACT_ATOMS: atom_id res chain seq x y z
N MET A 1 -7.04 -8.79 24.80
CA MET A 1 -6.50 -7.91 23.75
C MET A 1 -7.66 -7.31 22.97
N THR A 2 -7.60 -6.01 22.67
CA THR A 2 -8.61 -5.32 21.84
C THR A 2 -8.41 -5.66 20.37
N VAL A 3 -9.48 -5.60 19.56
CA VAL A 3 -9.38 -5.78 18.11
C VAL A 3 -8.68 -4.57 17.50
N GLU A 4 -7.55 -4.81 16.84
CA GLU A 4 -6.78 -3.78 16.14
C GLU A 4 -7.09 -3.77 14.64
N ARG A 5 -6.75 -2.65 13.98
CA ARG A 5 -6.88 -2.48 12.53
C ARG A 5 -5.57 -1.92 11.99
N THR A 6 -5.16 -2.44 10.85
CA THR A 6 -3.99 -1.97 10.12
C THR A 6 -4.31 -1.81 8.63
N ILE A 7 -3.45 -1.10 7.93
CA ILE A 7 -3.55 -0.90 6.49
C ILE A 7 -2.55 -1.80 5.76
N LEU A 8 -2.99 -2.41 4.67
CA LEU A 8 -2.16 -3.13 3.73
C LEU A 8 -2.17 -2.41 2.39
N ILE A 9 -0.99 -2.17 1.82
CA ILE A 9 -0.83 -1.55 0.51
C ILE A 9 -0.10 -2.53 -0.39
N VAL A 10 -0.79 -3.03 -1.42
CA VAL A 10 -0.14 -3.70 -2.55
C VAL A 10 0.38 -2.61 -3.48
N LYS A 11 1.70 -2.44 -3.54
CA LYS A 11 2.38 -1.42 -4.34
C LYS A 11 2.27 -1.71 -5.85
N PRO A 12 2.59 -0.75 -6.74
CA PRO A 12 2.44 -0.92 -8.19
C PRO A 12 3.12 -2.17 -8.76
N ASP A 13 4.27 -2.58 -8.21
CA ASP A 13 4.97 -3.81 -8.60
C ASP A 13 4.20 -5.09 -8.24
N GLY A 14 3.57 -5.13 -7.06
CA GLY A 14 2.73 -6.25 -6.65
C GLY A 14 1.47 -6.38 -7.51
N VAL A 15 0.88 -5.25 -7.90
CA VAL A 15 -0.24 -5.22 -8.86
C VAL A 15 0.25 -5.69 -10.24
N GLY A 16 1.38 -5.16 -10.73
CA GLY A 16 1.96 -5.53 -12.02
C GLY A 16 2.35 -7.00 -12.13
N LYS A 17 2.76 -7.62 -11.02
CA LYS A 17 3.03 -9.07 -10.91
C LYS A 17 1.78 -9.93 -10.80
N LYS A 18 0.58 -9.34 -10.76
CA LYS A 18 -0.72 -10.03 -10.64
C LYS A 18 -0.84 -10.90 -9.37
N VAL A 19 -0.20 -10.49 -8.26
CA VAL A 19 -0.18 -11.27 -6.99
C VAL A 19 -1.14 -10.74 -5.91
N VAL A 20 -2.11 -9.89 -6.27
CA VAL A 20 -3.02 -9.24 -5.30
C VAL A 20 -3.83 -10.29 -4.52
N GLY A 21 -4.36 -11.30 -5.20
CA GLY A 21 -5.19 -12.34 -4.58
C GLY A 21 -4.39 -13.21 -3.61
N GLU A 22 -3.16 -13.59 -3.98
CA GLU A 22 -2.24 -14.37 -3.18
C GLU A 22 -1.85 -13.64 -1.90
N ILE A 23 -1.63 -12.32 -1.99
CA ILE A 23 -1.35 -11.49 -0.82
C ILE A 23 -2.56 -11.47 0.12
N ILE A 24 -3.77 -11.19 -0.39
CA ILE A 24 -4.99 -11.18 0.44
C ILE A 24 -5.19 -12.54 1.11
N LYS A 25 -5.11 -13.62 0.34
CA LYS A 25 -5.26 -15.00 0.84
C LYS A 25 -4.31 -15.30 1.98
N ARG A 26 -3.05 -14.82 1.91
CA ARG A 26 -2.08 -15.02 2.99
C ARG A 26 -2.55 -14.41 4.30
N PHE A 27 -3.02 -13.16 4.29
CA PHE A 27 -3.46 -12.50 5.53
C PHE A 27 -4.74 -13.10 6.09
N GLU A 28 -5.69 -13.50 5.24
CA GLU A 28 -6.89 -14.21 5.69
C GLU A 28 -6.55 -15.59 6.29
N SER A 29 -5.55 -16.30 5.74
CA SER A 29 -5.11 -17.60 6.25
C SER A 29 -4.41 -17.49 7.61
N GLU A 30 -3.81 -16.35 7.93
CA GLU A 30 -3.24 -16.05 9.26
C GLU A 30 -4.30 -15.57 10.26
N GLY A 31 -5.59 -15.58 9.89
CA GLY A 31 -6.70 -15.22 10.76
C GLY A 31 -7.02 -13.72 10.82
N LEU A 32 -6.41 -12.89 9.96
CA LEU A 32 -6.82 -11.49 9.83
C LEU A 32 -8.10 -11.37 9.01
N LYS A 33 -8.99 -10.47 9.43
CA LYS A 33 -10.24 -10.19 8.73
C LYS A 33 -10.08 -9.00 7.80
N LEU A 34 -10.33 -9.19 6.50
CA LEU A 34 -10.47 -8.08 5.55
C LEU A 34 -11.76 -7.31 5.85
N ILE A 35 -11.64 -6.04 6.26
CA ILE A 35 -12.78 -5.19 6.61
C ILE A 35 -13.05 -4.07 5.58
N GLY A 36 -12.17 -3.94 4.58
CA GLY A 36 -12.29 -2.94 3.51
C GLY A 36 -11.21 -3.14 2.46
N LEU A 37 -11.54 -2.84 1.19
CA LEU A 37 -10.65 -2.98 0.05
C LEU A 37 -10.96 -1.89 -0.98
N LYS A 38 -9.93 -1.26 -1.54
CA LYS A 38 -10.07 -0.29 -2.62
C LYS A 38 -8.86 -0.33 -3.54
N MET A 39 -9.10 -0.43 -4.86
CA MET A 39 -8.08 -0.21 -5.87
C MET A 39 -8.09 1.25 -6.29
N LEU A 40 -6.91 1.87 -6.34
CA LEU A 40 -6.74 3.30 -6.58
C LEU A 40 -5.58 3.53 -7.54
N ARG A 41 -5.73 4.52 -8.42
CA ARG A 41 -4.61 5.25 -9.01
C ARG A 41 -4.48 6.58 -8.30
N PRO A 42 -3.61 6.71 -7.29
CA PRO A 42 -3.53 7.92 -6.49
C PRO A 42 -2.87 9.06 -7.29
N ASN A 43 -3.21 10.30 -6.96
CA ASN A 43 -2.46 11.46 -7.44
C ASN A 43 -1.21 11.68 -6.57
N ARG A 44 -0.29 12.53 -7.03
CA ARG A 44 0.95 12.85 -6.32
C ARG A 44 0.71 13.36 -4.90
N GLU A 45 -0.23 14.30 -4.74
CA GLU A 45 -0.57 14.90 -3.45
C GLU A 45 -0.98 13.85 -2.41
N THR A 46 -1.78 12.86 -2.82
CA THR A 46 -2.21 11.75 -1.94
C THR A 46 -1.02 10.91 -1.49
N VAL A 47 -0.11 10.55 -2.40
CA VAL A 47 1.05 9.71 -2.07
C VAL A 47 2.05 10.48 -1.20
N GLU A 48 2.35 11.74 -1.54
CA GLU A 48 3.24 12.59 -0.75
C GLU A 48 2.69 12.84 0.65
N GLY A 49 1.38 13.08 0.78
CA GLY A 49 0.71 13.23 2.07
C GLY A 49 0.79 11.95 2.91
N PHE A 50 0.60 10.78 2.30
CA PHE A 50 0.69 9.50 3.01
C PHE A 50 2.11 9.20 3.52
N TYR A 51 3.14 9.63 2.79
CA TYR A 51 4.55 9.37 3.12
C TYR A 51 5.29 10.61 3.67
N ASP A 52 4.58 11.62 4.16
CA ASP A 52 5.13 12.91 4.55
C ASP A 52 6.23 12.81 5.62
N VAL A 53 6.16 11.78 6.49
CA VAL A 53 7.19 11.42 7.48
C VAL A 53 8.57 11.11 6.88
N HIS A 54 8.65 10.95 5.55
CA HIS A 54 9.89 10.74 4.82
C HIS A 54 10.31 11.95 3.98
N ARG A 55 9.59 13.07 4.04
CA ARG A 55 9.94 14.30 3.34
C ARG A 55 11.35 14.75 3.73
N GLY A 56 12.10 15.22 2.73
CA GLY A 56 13.50 15.64 2.90
C GLY A 56 14.52 14.51 2.88
N LYS A 57 14.10 13.24 2.92
CA LYS A 57 15.02 12.11 2.76
C LYS A 57 15.42 11.95 1.28
N PRO A 58 16.66 11.54 0.98
CA PRO A 58 17.16 11.47 -0.40
C PRO A 58 16.37 10.48 -1.28
N PHE A 59 15.77 9.46 -0.68
CA PHE A 59 14.95 8.49 -1.39
C PHE A 59 13.50 8.93 -1.62
N PHE A 60 13.05 10.04 -1.03
CA PHE A 60 11.64 10.43 -1.04
C PHE A 60 11.12 10.64 -2.46
N GLY A 61 11.76 11.50 -3.26
CA GLY A 61 11.36 11.77 -4.64
C GLY A 61 11.27 10.50 -5.52
N PRO A 62 12.34 9.69 -5.60
CA PRO A 62 12.32 8.42 -6.32
C PRO A 62 11.22 7.46 -5.81
N PHE A 63 11.00 7.40 -4.51
CA PHE A 63 9.97 6.55 -3.91
C PHE A 63 8.54 6.99 -4.27
N ILE A 64 8.26 8.30 -4.24
CA ILE A 64 6.98 8.85 -4.69
C ILE A 64 6.74 8.53 -6.17
N ASN A 65 7.76 8.70 -7.02
CA ASN A 65 7.66 8.36 -8.45
C ASN A 65 7.35 6.87 -8.66
N PHE A 66 7.96 5.99 -7.88
CA PHE A 66 7.67 4.56 -7.91
C PHE A 66 6.22 4.26 -7.49
N MET A 67 5.73 4.87 -6.41
CA MET A 67 4.34 4.68 -5.96
C MET A 67 3.30 5.19 -6.95
N LEU A 68 3.67 6.12 -7.84
CA LEU A 68 2.81 6.68 -8.90
C LEU A 68 2.93 5.94 -10.25
N SER A 69 3.72 4.86 -10.36
CA SER A 69 4.03 4.22 -11.64
C SER A 69 2.97 3.23 -12.15
N GLY A 70 1.77 3.17 -11.57
CA GLY A 70 0.72 2.18 -11.86
C GLY A 70 -0.68 2.77 -12.02
#